data_AF-A0A7W1R966-F1
#
_entry.id   AF-A0A7W1R966-F1
#
_cell.length_a   1.000
_cell.length_b   1.000
_cell.length_c   1.000
_cell.angle_alpha   90.00
_cell.angle_beta   90.00
_cell.angle_gamma   90.00
#
_symmetry.space_group_name_H-M   'P 1'
#
loop_
_entity.id
_entity.type
_entity.pdbx_description
1 polymer ?
#
loop_
_entity_poly.entity_id
_entity_poly.type
_entity_poly.pdbx_seq_one_letter_code
_entity_poly.pdbx_strand_id
1 'polypeptide(L)'
;MPIRNNKLARASQHRAKPNAKANATVDNQPTVDDQLARLEEDMRRLKIEYDIYFNGASKRPPYDTKSRVETMIKRLGDDRTLTFAQRYHYNSLTSRYNAFRELWRRTIQGREEGR
;
A
#
# COMPACT_ATOMS: atom_id res chain seq x y z
N MET A 1 43.40 -58.07 -36.43
CA MET A 1 44.12 -57.19 -35.49
C MET A 1 43.11 -56.33 -34.72
N PRO A 2 43.34 -56.05 -33.42
CA PRO A 2 42.33 -55.52 -32.50
C PRO A 2 42.39 -53.99 -32.33
N ILE A 3 41.57 -53.50 -31.38
CA ILE A 3 41.65 -52.23 -30.63
C ILE A 3 40.78 -51.08 -31.21
N ARG A 4 39.65 -50.78 -30.54
CA ARG A 4 39.51 -49.59 -29.65
C ARG A 4 38.12 -49.54 -28.99
N ASN A 5 38.14 -49.85 -27.70
CA ASN A 5 37.18 -49.45 -26.69
C ASN A 5 36.97 -47.92 -26.73
N ASN A 6 35.73 -47.43 -26.68
CA ASN A 6 35.45 -46.26 -25.86
C ASN A 6 34.01 -46.26 -25.34
N LYS A 7 33.91 -46.09 -24.00
CA LYS A 7 32.68 -45.98 -23.23
C LYS A 7 31.75 -44.96 -23.88
N LEU A 8 30.54 -45.38 -24.21
CA LEU A 8 29.40 -44.47 -24.34
C LEU A 8 29.25 -43.76 -23.00
N ALA A 9 29.74 -42.53 -22.97
CA ALA A 9 29.69 -41.65 -21.82
C ALA A 9 28.22 -41.45 -21.43
N ARG A 10 27.85 -42.04 -20.30
CA ARG A 10 26.79 -41.52 -19.43
C ARG A 10 27.13 -40.06 -19.12
N ALA A 11 26.60 -39.15 -19.91
CA ALA A 11 26.60 -37.72 -19.62
C ALA A 11 25.34 -37.07 -20.21
N SER A 12 24.20 -37.77 -20.15
CA SER A 12 22.89 -37.17 -20.35
C SER A 12 22.52 -36.39 -19.09
N GLN A 13 22.75 -35.07 -19.16
CA GLN A 13 21.81 -34.07 -18.67
C GLN A 13 21.57 -33.98 -17.15
N HIS A 14 22.63 -33.78 -16.36
CA HIS A 14 22.50 -32.87 -15.22
C HIS A 14 22.64 -31.42 -15.72
N ARG A 15 21.64 -30.97 -16.49
CA ARG A 15 21.47 -29.53 -16.73
C ARG A 15 20.90 -28.96 -15.44
N ALA A 16 21.80 -28.55 -14.54
CA ALA A 16 21.46 -27.78 -13.35
C ALA A 16 20.58 -26.61 -13.79
N LYS A 17 19.32 -26.62 -13.33
CA LYS A 17 18.40 -25.50 -13.51
C LYS A 17 19.04 -24.29 -12.83
N PRO A 18 19.24 -23.14 -13.50
CA PRO A 18 19.68 -21.95 -12.81
C PRO A 18 18.61 -21.59 -11.78
N ASN A 19 19.08 -21.35 -10.56
CA ASN A 19 18.30 -21.13 -9.36
C ASN A 19 17.50 -19.82 -9.44
N ALA A 20 16.34 -19.83 -10.11
CA ALA A 20 15.44 -18.67 -10.23
C ALA A 20 14.75 -18.27 -8.91
N LYS A 21 15.07 -18.92 -7.79
CA LYS A 21 14.46 -18.70 -6.48
C LYS A 21 15.30 -17.81 -5.55
N ALA A 22 16.51 -17.41 -5.96
CA ALA A 22 17.44 -16.68 -5.10
C ALA A 22 17.22 -15.16 -5.05
N ASN A 23 16.45 -14.56 -5.98
CA ASN A 23 16.27 -13.10 -6.07
C ASN A 23 14.88 -12.60 -5.64
N ALA A 24 14.02 -13.46 -5.09
CA ALA A 24 12.65 -13.06 -4.74
C ALA A 24 12.54 -12.20 -3.46
N THR A 25 13.65 -11.97 -2.75
CA THR A 25 13.65 -11.38 -1.41
C THR A 25 14.30 -10.00 -1.32
N VAL A 26 14.71 -9.36 -2.42
CA VAL A 26 15.60 -8.18 -2.34
C VAL A 26 14.98 -6.83 -2.75
N ASP A 27 13.89 -6.75 -3.51
CA ASP A 27 13.28 -5.45 -3.86
C ASP A 27 11.75 -5.51 -3.92
N ASN A 28 11.10 -5.62 -2.77
CA ASN A 28 9.65 -5.40 -2.68
C ASN A 28 9.34 -4.08 -1.98
N GLN A 29 10.07 -3.02 -2.37
CA GLN A 29 9.67 -1.67 -1.97
C GLN A 29 8.40 -1.33 -2.74
N PRO A 30 7.27 -1.04 -2.07
CA PRO A 30 6.03 -0.73 -2.76
C PRO A 30 6.23 0.49 -3.65
N THR A 31 5.77 0.37 -4.90
CA THR A 31 5.85 1.47 -5.86
C THR A 31 5.03 2.67 -5.37
N VAL A 32 5.26 3.84 -5.95
CA VAL A 32 4.44 5.03 -5.65
C VAL A 32 2.97 4.75 -5.92
N ASP A 33 2.66 4.02 -7.00
CA ASP A 33 1.28 3.68 -7.35
C ASP A 33 0.66 2.72 -6.32
N ASP A 34 1.42 1.75 -5.81
CA ASP A 34 0.98 0.90 -4.70
C ASP A 34 0.72 1.71 -3.42
N GLN A 35 1.57 2.70 -3.14
CA GLN A 35 1.40 3.58 -1.98
C GLN A 35 0.15 4.46 -2.12
N LEU A 36 -0.12 4.99 -3.32
CA LEU A 36 -1.35 5.74 -3.61
C LEU A 36 -2.60 4.87 -3.48
N ALA A 37 -2.56 3.63 -4.00
CA ALA A 37 -3.66 2.69 -3.88
C ALA A 37 -3.93 2.32 -2.41
N ARG A 38 -2.87 2.09 -1.62
CA ARG A 38 -2.98 1.86 -0.17
C ARG A 38 -3.56 3.05 0.56
N LEU A 39 -3.13 4.27 0.23
CA LEU A 39 -3.70 5.50 0.79
C LEU A 39 -5.21 5.59 0.52
N GLU A 40 -5.65 5.29 -0.70
CA GLU A 40 -7.07 5.31 -1.04
C GLU A 40 -7.88 4.26 -0.27
N GLU A 41 -7.35 3.04 -0.11
CA GLU A 41 -7.97 1.99 0.71
C GLU A 41 -8.08 2.42 2.17
N ASP A 42 -7.00 2.91 2.76
CA ASP A 42 -6.98 3.38 4.15
C ASP A 42 -7.96 4.54 4.35
N MET A 43 -8.11 5.44 3.36
CA MET A 43 -9.12 6.51 3.40
C MET A 43 -10.55 5.97 3.37
N ARG A 44 -10.85 4.96 2.53
CA ARG A 44 -12.18 4.31 2.52
C ARG A 44 -12.47 3.63 3.84
N ARG A 45 -11.50 2.89 4.38
CA ARG A 45 -11.60 2.25 5.68
C ARG A 45 -11.85 3.28 6.78
N LEU A 46 -11.08 4.36 6.79
CA LEU A 46 -11.21 5.43 7.78
C LEU A 46 -12.62 6.04 7.78
N LYS A 47 -13.19 6.26 6.59
CA LYS A 47 -14.57 6.74 6.46
C LYS A 47 -15.56 5.77 7.09
N ILE A 48 -15.45 4.48 6.78
CA ILE A 48 -16.34 3.45 7.33
C ILE A 48 -16.22 3.40 8.86
N GLU A 49 -14.99 3.44 9.40
CA GLU A 49 -14.77 3.40 10.84
C GLU A 49 -15.34 4.65 11.54
N TYR A 50 -15.26 5.84 10.91
CA TYR A 50 -15.93 7.04 11.40
C TYR A 50 -17.46 6.91 11.32
N ASP A 51 -18.02 6.36 10.24
CA ASP A 51 -19.46 6.12 10.11
C ASP A 51 -19.95 5.16 11.23
N ILE A 52 -19.20 4.09 11.52
CA ILE A 52 -19.47 3.16 12.64
C ILE A 52 -19.41 3.87 13.99
N TYR A 53 -18.39 4.70 14.22
CA TYR A 53 -18.27 5.51 15.44
C TYR A 53 -19.44 6.47 15.60
N PHE A 54 -19.83 7.17 14.53
CA PHE A 54 -20.94 8.08 14.58
C PHE A 54 -22.28 7.37 14.80
N ASN A 55 -22.46 6.18 14.25
CA ASN A 55 -23.65 5.36 14.54
C ASN A 55 -23.66 4.77 15.96
N GLY A 56 -22.61 4.98 16.76
CA GLY A 56 -22.52 4.49 18.15
C GLY A 56 -22.10 3.03 18.29
N ALA A 57 -21.83 2.34 17.18
CA ALA A 57 -21.37 0.96 17.18
C ALA A 57 -19.90 0.81 17.62
N SER A 58 -19.10 1.88 17.53
CA SER A 58 -17.79 1.99 18.18
C SER A 58 -17.80 3.07 19.25
N LYS A 59 -17.20 2.78 20.41
CA LYS A 59 -17.06 3.74 21.52
C LYS A 59 -15.93 4.74 21.31
N ARG A 60 -14.99 4.48 20.39
CA ARG A 60 -13.78 5.28 20.21
C ARG A 60 -13.62 5.69 18.75
N PRO A 61 -13.15 6.93 18.48
CA PRO A 61 -12.77 7.34 17.14
C PRO A 61 -11.64 6.48 16.55
N PRO A 62 -11.55 6.37 15.21
CA PRO A 62 -10.52 5.58 14.53
C PRO A 62 -9.15 6.30 14.48
N TYR A 63 -8.50 6.46 15.63
CA TYR A 63 -7.23 7.19 15.73
C TYR A 63 -6.07 6.53 14.96
N ASP A 64 -5.99 5.19 14.99
CA ASP A 64 -4.91 4.44 14.35
C ASP A 64 -4.96 4.60 12.82
N THR A 65 -6.10 4.26 12.21
CA THR A 65 -6.31 4.40 10.77
C THR A 65 -6.15 5.86 10.32
N LYS A 66 -6.63 6.82 11.13
CA LYS A 66 -6.40 8.25 10.86
C LYS A 66 -4.92 8.59 10.82
N SER A 67 -4.17 8.17 11.85
CA SER A 67 -2.73 8.43 11.92
C SER A 67 -1.99 7.80 10.74
N ARG A 68 -2.38 6.60 10.31
CA ARG A 68 -1.79 5.93 9.13
C ARG A 68 -2.01 6.76 7.86
N VAL A 69 -3.24 7.20 7.61
CA VAL A 69 -3.59 8.06 6.46
C VAL A 69 -2.79 9.36 6.50
N GLU A 70 -2.75 10.05 7.64
CA GLU A 70 -2.04 11.33 7.79
C GLU A 70 -0.54 11.18 7.57
N THR A 71 0.08 10.11 8.07
CA THR A 71 1.49 9.81 7.84
C THR A 71 1.77 9.54 6.36
N MET A 72 0.90 8.78 5.69
CA MET A 72 1.07 8.46 4.26
C MET A 72 0.90 9.71 3.39
N ILE A 73 -0.09 10.57 3.69
CA ILE A 73 -0.28 11.85 2.99
C ILE A 73 0.97 12.73 3.15
N LYS A 74 1.50 12.88 4.36
CA LYS A 74 2.71 13.67 4.59
C LYS A 74 3.90 13.12 3.79
N ARG A 75 4.15 11.81 3.89
CA ARG A 75 5.25 11.14 3.19
C ARG A 75 5.18 11.32 1.67
N LEU A 76 4.00 11.13 1.07
CA LEU A 76 3.80 11.30 -0.38
C LEU A 76 3.84 12.77 -0.80
N GLY A 77 3.40 13.69 0.07
CA GLY A 77 3.48 15.13 -0.17
C GLY A 77 4.91 15.67 -0.19
N ASP A 78 5.78 15.12 0.66
CA ASP A 78 7.20 15.47 0.72
C ASP A 78 8.00 14.89 -0.46
N ASP A 79 7.44 13.92 -1.19
CA ASP A 79 8.08 13.32 -2.35
C ASP A 79 8.06 14.26 -3.58
N ARG A 80 9.25 14.72 -3.96
CA ARG A 80 9.46 15.59 -5.13
C ARG A 80 9.64 14.81 -6.43
N THR A 81 9.70 13.48 -6.37
CA THR A 81 9.97 12.60 -7.52
C THR A 81 8.70 12.07 -8.22
N LEU A 82 7.53 12.41 -7.69
CA LEU A 82 6.23 12.04 -8.26
C LEU A 82 6.09 12.52 -9.71
N THR A 83 5.63 11.63 -10.58
CA THR A 83 5.21 12.01 -11.94
C THR A 83 3.98 12.93 -11.90
N PHE A 84 3.69 13.63 -13.00
CA PHE A 84 2.51 14.49 -13.09
C PHE A 84 1.20 13.74 -12.79
N ALA A 85 1.06 12.52 -13.32
CA ALA A 85 -0.12 11.67 -13.07
C ALA A 85 -0.25 11.28 -11.60
N GLN A 86 0.85 10.85 -10.97
CA GLN A 86 0.87 10.49 -9.54
C GLN A 86 0.60 11.71 -8.65
N ARG A 87 1.18 12.86 -8.98
CA ARG A 87 0.93 14.13 -8.28
C ARG A 87 -0.53 14.55 -8.38
N TYR A 88 -1.14 14.43 -9.55
CA TYR A 88 -2.57 14.70 -9.74
C TYR A 88 -3.44 13.77 -8.90
N HIS A 89 -3.15 12.46 -8.92
CA HIS A 89 -3.86 11.47 -8.10
C HIS A 89 -3.71 11.78 -6.60
N TYR A 90 -2.48 12.01 -6.12
CA TYR A 90 -2.19 12.41 -4.75
C TYR A 90 -2.99 13.66 -4.33
N ASN A 91 -3.01 14.70 -5.17
CA ASN A 91 -3.76 15.94 -4.88
C ASN A 91 -5.26 15.69 -4.78
N SER A 92 -5.82 14.82 -5.63
CA SER A 92 -7.21 14.40 -5.57
C SER A 92 -7.54 13.69 -4.25
N LEU A 93 -6.69 12.72 -3.84
CA LEU A 93 -6.83 12.02 -2.56
C LEU A 93 -6.73 12.97 -1.36
N THR A 94 -5.75 13.88 -1.37
CA THR A 94 -5.57 14.87 -0.30
C THR A 94 -6.77 15.79 -0.17
N SER A 95 -7.33 16.24 -1.30
CA SER A 95 -8.53 17.09 -1.33
C SER A 95 -9.75 16.36 -0.77
N ARG A 96 -9.93 15.08 -1.13
CA ARG A 96 -10.98 14.21 -0.60
C ARG A 96 -10.82 13.98 0.91
N TYR A 97 -9.59 13.75 1.38
CA TYR A 97 -9.29 13.61 2.81
C TYR A 97 -9.64 14.88 3.60
N ASN A 98 -9.27 16.06 3.09
CA ASN A 98 -9.58 17.33 3.73
C ASN A 98 -11.09 17.55 3.89
N ALA A 99 -11.88 17.21 2.87
CA ALA A 99 -13.34 17.26 2.95
C ALA A 99 -13.90 16.33 4.04
N PHE A 100 -13.42 15.08 4.09
CA PHE A 100 -13.82 14.13 5.14
C PHE A 100 -13.42 14.61 6.54
N ARG A 101 -12.19 15.09 6.70
CA ARG A 101 -11.68 15.60 7.97
C ARG A 101 -12.53 16.76 8.50
N GLU A 102 -12.92 17.69 7.64
CA GLU A 102 -13.78 18.81 8.03
C GLU A 102 -15.20 18.35 8.38
N LEU A 103 -15.77 17.42 7.60
CA LEU A 103 -17.06 16.79 7.92
C LEU A 103 -17.04 16.17 9.31
N TRP A 104 -16.07 15.29 9.59
CA TRP A 104 -15.96 14.61 10.88
C TRP A 104 -15.72 15.59 12.04
N ARG A 105 -14.91 16.64 11.83
CA ARG A 105 -14.69 17.69 12.83
C ARG A 105 -16.01 18.37 13.21
N ARG A 106 -16.81 18.76 12.22
CA ARG A 106 -18.12 19.39 12.45
C ARG A 106 -19.10 18.44 13.13
N THR A 107 -19.13 17.16 12.73
CA THR A 107 -19.99 16.15 13.35
C THR A 107 -19.65 15.92 14.82
N ILE A 108 -18.36 15.87 15.17
CA ILE A 108 -17.92 15.73 16.56
C ILE A 108 -18.32 16.98 17.37
N GLN A 109 -18.04 18.17 16.85
CA GLN A 109 -18.39 19.42 17.51
C GLN A 109 -19.90 19.54 17.76
N GLY A 110 -20.74 19.18 16.77
CA GLY A 110 -22.20 19.19 16.94
C GLY A 110 -22.70 18.26 18.05
N ARG A 111 -22.06 17.10 18.22
CA ARG A 111 -22.38 16.16 19.31
C ARG A 111 -21.97 16.67 20.68
N GLU A 112 -20.81 17.33 20.77
CA GLU A 112 -20.33 17.96 22.01
C GLU A 112 -21.22 19.14 22.42
N GLU A 113 -21.75 19.87 21.44
CA GLU A 113 -22.67 21.00 21.64
C GLU A 113 -24.14 20.59 21.86
N GLY A 114 -24.45 19.28 21.85
CA GLY A 114 -25.79 18.76 22.18
C GLY A 114 -26.86 18.92 21.09
N ARG A 115 -26.45 18.96 19.81
CA ARG A 115 -27.35 18.88 18.65
C ARG A 115 -27.33 17.51 17.97
#